data_AF-A0A0F9NQV7-F1
#
_entry.id   AF-A0A0F9NQV7-F1
#
_cell.length_a   1.000
_cell.length_b   1.000
_cell.length_c   1.000
_cell.angle_alpha   90.00
_cell.angle_beta   90.00
_cell.angle_gamma   90.00
#
_symmetry.space_group_name_H-M   'P 1'
#
loop_
_entity.id
_entity.type
_entity.pdbx_description
1 polymer ?
#
loop_
_entity_poly.entity_id
_entity_poly.type
_entity_poly.pdbx_seq_one_letter_code
_entity_poly.pdbx_strand_id
1 'polypeptide(L)'
;MKTKKDSTKSPYYIAPAVESMLNNSKELVLHKDWDRVFIIDGEEGSGKSLLGLQLGYFLDPTLCIDRITFSGQEFSKAINQSEKNQCIIFDEAFNGLASAGAISSLNKLIVRKLMECRQKNLFIIIILPTIFELQKYAAIFRSKALFHVYATSQGVRGYYRVYNKSKKKLLYLQGKKLYSYSYPYLKNSSRFYGIYPIDEQEYRAKKLKSLQDEDKQEREKKDVLIVGVFSKILKEQFKMTFRKQEEILKTHNILLDRTNIARRVDKVGTSP
;
A
#
# COMPACT_ATOMS: atom_id res chain seq x y z
N MET A 1 -0.77 51.41 -13.30
CA MET A 1 0.44 50.63 -13.00
C MET A 1 0.00 49.23 -12.58
N LYS A 2 0.03 48.24 -13.49
CA LYS A 2 -0.38 46.86 -13.22
C LYS A 2 0.77 46.13 -12.54
N THR A 3 0.64 45.80 -11.26
CA THR A 3 1.56 44.89 -10.58
C THR A 3 1.22 43.46 -10.98
N LYS A 4 2.07 42.87 -11.85
CA LYS A 4 2.16 41.42 -12.06
C LYS A 4 2.49 40.77 -10.71
N LYS A 5 1.50 40.14 -10.08
CA LYS A 5 1.73 39.10 -9.08
C LYS A 5 2.08 37.84 -9.87
N ASP A 6 3.37 37.53 -10.00
CA ASP A 6 3.78 36.16 -10.30
C ASP A 6 3.34 35.29 -9.13
N SER A 7 2.14 34.71 -9.26
CA SER A 7 1.63 33.70 -8.35
C SER A 7 2.39 32.41 -8.63
N THR A 8 3.45 32.14 -7.86
CA THR A 8 4.01 30.81 -7.76
C THR A 8 2.87 29.86 -7.35
N LYS A 9 2.38 29.06 -8.31
CA LYS A 9 1.34 28.05 -8.03
C LYS A 9 1.92 27.09 -7.00
N SER A 10 1.23 26.94 -5.86
CA SER A 10 1.58 25.95 -4.84
C SER A 10 1.74 24.56 -5.48
N PRO A 11 2.77 23.77 -5.11
CA PRO A 11 3.00 22.44 -5.68
C PRO A 11 1.92 21.42 -5.30
N TYR A 12 0.99 21.78 -4.41
CA TYR A 12 -0.14 20.96 -4.00
C TYR A 12 -1.38 21.83 -3.74
N TYR A 13 -2.52 21.16 -3.59
CA TYR A 13 -3.75 21.76 -3.08
C TYR A 13 -4.27 20.97 -1.87
N ILE A 14 -4.56 21.67 -0.76
CA ILE A 14 -5.26 21.13 0.40
C ILE A 14 -6.55 21.91 0.58
N ALA A 15 -7.68 21.20 0.78
CA ALA A 15 -8.94 21.87 1.03
C ALA A 15 -8.91 22.59 2.40
N PRO A 16 -9.39 23.84 2.50
CA PRO A 16 -9.38 24.60 3.76
C PRO A 16 -10.06 23.86 4.93
N ALA A 17 -11.10 23.08 4.64
CA ALA A 17 -11.84 22.30 5.62
C ALA A 17 -11.00 21.24 6.36
N VAL A 18 -9.85 20.83 5.81
CA VAL A 18 -8.99 19.80 6.41
C VAL A 18 -7.64 20.35 6.86
N GLU A 19 -7.28 21.56 6.44
CA GLU A 19 -5.98 22.18 6.70
C GLU A 19 -5.70 22.31 8.19
N SER A 20 -6.67 22.82 8.98
CA SER A 20 -6.53 22.93 10.44
C SER A 20 -6.25 21.57 11.12
N MET A 21 -6.89 20.50 10.66
CA MET A 21 -6.66 19.14 11.18
C MET A 21 -5.25 18.65 10.86
N LEU A 22 -4.75 18.94 9.65
CA LEU A 22 -3.41 18.55 9.22
C LEU A 22 -2.34 19.37 9.93
N ASN A 23 -2.54 20.68 10.11
CA ASN A 23 -1.64 21.54 10.88
C ASN A 23 -1.52 21.08 12.33
N ASN A 24 -2.66 20.79 12.99
CA ASN A 24 -2.63 20.21 14.34
C ASN A 24 -1.90 18.85 14.37
N SER A 25 -2.08 18.04 13.33
CA SER A 25 -1.34 16.78 13.21
C SER A 25 0.16 17.00 13.07
N LYS A 26 0.57 18.02 12.30
CA LYS A 26 1.96 18.41 12.10
C LYS A 26 2.60 18.89 13.40
N GLU A 27 1.96 19.82 14.09
CA GLU A 27 2.37 20.32 15.41
C GLU A 27 2.62 19.20 16.41
N LEU A 28 1.70 18.23 16.48
CA LEU A 28 1.81 17.12 17.43
C LEU A 28 2.97 16.17 17.10
N VAL A 29 3.29 15.99 15.82
CA VAL A 29 4.43 15.16 15.40
C VAL A 29 5.75 15.87 15.64
N LEU A 30 5.85 17.12 15.18
CA LEU A 30 7.08 17.89 15.23
C LEU A 30 7.50 18.27 16.65
N HIS A 31 6.54 18.56 17.54
CA HIS A 31 6.82 19.19 18.83
C HIS A 31 6.37 18.37 20.05
N LYS A 32 5.58 17.30 19.88
CA LYS A 32 5.03 16.53 21.01
C LYS A 32 5.34 15.04 20.99
N ASP A 33 6.30 14.62 20.16
CA ASP A 33 6.76 13.21 20.08
C ASP A 33 5.61 12.24 19.75
N TRP A 34 4.69 12.68 18.88
CA TRP A 34 3.64 11.81 18.33
C TRP A 34 4.00 11.34 16.94
N ASP A 35 3.34 10.27 16.53
CA ASP A 35 3.22 9.87 15.15
C ASP A 35 1.80 10.14 14.62
N ARG A 36 1.65 10.14 13.30
CA ARG A 36 0.35 10.34 12.66
C ARG A 36 0.16 9.35 11.53
N VAL A 37 -0.90 8.57 11.63
CA VAL A 37 -1.29 7.60 10.61
C VAL A 37 -2.62 8.05 10.01
N PHE A 38 -2.64 8.20 8.70
CA PHE A 38 -3.82 8.52 7.91
C PHE A 38 -4.14 7.35 6.99
N ILE A 39 -5.44 7.12 6.79
CA ILE A 39 -5.92 6.12 5.84
C ILE A 39 -6.61 6.87 4.70
N ILE A 40 -6.39 6.41 3.48
CA ILE A 40 -7.12 6.86 2.30
C ILE A 40 -7.73 5.63 1.66
N ASP A 41 -9.04 5.66 1.42
CA ASP A 41 -9.73 4.58 0.71
C ASP A 41 -10.68 5.12 -0.35
N GLY A 42 -11.34 4.21 -1.09
CA GLY A 42 -12.21 4.55 -2.19
C GLY A 42 -12.02 3.65 -3.40
N GLU A 43 -12.89 3.82 -4.39
CA GLU A 43 -12.87 3.03 -5.62
C GLU A 43 -11.58 3.22 -6.42
N GLU A 44 -11.23 2.24 -7.23
CA GLU A 44 -10.12 2.31 -8.18
C GLU A 44 -10.31 3.47 -9.17
N GLY A 45 -9.21 4.11 -9.55
CA GLY A 45 -9.25 5.27 -10.45
C GLY A 45 -9.85 6.56 -9.85
N SER A 46 -10.36 6.58 -8.61
CA SER A 46 -10.99 7.77 -8.01
C SER A 46 -10.02 8.92 -7.65
N GLY A 47 -8.71 8.68 -7.68
CA GLY A 47 -7.67 9.69 -7.39
C GLY A 47 -7.05 9.59 -5.99
N LYS A 48 -7.22 8.45 -5.29
CA LYS A 48 -6.65 8.20 -3.95
C LYS A 48 -5.16 8.52 -3.84
N SER A 49 -4.38 7.99 -4.78
CA SER A 49 -2.93 8.17 -4.78
C SER A 49 -2.54 9.64 -4.86
N LEU A 50 -3.19 10.40 -5.75
CA LEU A 50 -2.96 11.84 -5.88
C LEU A 50 -3.27 12.60 -4.58
N LEU A 51 -4.41 12.29 -3.94
CA LEU A 51 -4.73 12.88 -2.64
C LEU A 51 -3.65 12.52 -1.60
N GLY A 52 -3.18 11.28 -1.59
CA GLY A 52 -2.10 10.82 -0.72
C GLY A 52 -0.81 11.59 -0.94
N LEU A 53 -0.41 11.84 -2.18
CA LEU A 53 0.77 12.64 -2.52
C LEU A 53 0.64 14.07 -2.01
N GLN A 54 -0.50 14.71 -2.22
CA GLN A 54 -0.75 16.08 -1.77
C GLN A 54 -0.73 16.19 -0.24
N LEU A 55 -1.40 15.27 0.46
CA LEU A 55 -1.39 15.21 1.91
C LEU A 55 0.02 14.93 2.45
N GLY A 56 0.75 14.00 1.84
CA GLY A 56 2.10 13.65 2.25
C GLY A 56 3.06 14.82 2.11
N TYR A 57 3.04 15.51 0.97
CA TYR A 57 3.90 16.66 0.71
C TYR A 57 3.55 17.86 1.61
N PHE A 58 2.26 18.06 1.94
CA PHE A 58 1.85 19.07 2.91
C PHE A 58 2.43 18.81 4.31
N LEU A 59 2.38 17.56 4.75
CA LEU A 59 2.90 17.13 6.06
C LEU A 59 4.43 17.20 6.10
N ASP A 60 5.08 16.78 5.02
CA ASP A 60 6.52 16.70 4.84
C ASP A 60 6.94 17.19 3.44
N PRO A 61 7.41 18.44 3.30
CA PRO A 61 7.86 19.00 2.03
C PRO A 61 9.08 18.32 1.41
N THR A 62 9.78 17.46 2.16
CA THR A 62 10.94 16.70 1.67
C THR A 62 10.55 15.36 1.02
N LEU A 63 9.24 15.07 0.95
CA LEU A 63 8.73 13.81 0.39
C LEU A 63 9.29 13.55 -1.01
N CYS A 64 9.87 12.37 -1.18
CA CYS A 64 10.45 11.90 -2.43
C CYS A 64 9.89 10.53 -2.83
N ILE A 65 10.18 10.12 -4.07
CA ILE A 65 9.71 8.85 -4.66
C ILE A 65 10.09 7.63 -3.82
N ASP A 66 11.27 7.63 -3.18
CA ASP A 66 11.74 6.50 -2.35
C ASP A 66 10.87 6.22 -1.13
N ARG A 67 10.19 7.24 -0.60
CA ARG A 67 9.26 7.09 0.53
C ARG A 67 7.82 6.79 0.10
N ILE A 68 7.58 6.60 -1.19
CA ILE A 68 6.33 6.11 -1.74
C ILE A 68 6.53 4.65 -2.10
N THR A 69 5.81 3.78 -1.40
CA THR A 69 6.02 2.34 -1.41
C THR A 69 4.77 1.64 -1.89
N PHE A 70 4.94 0.59 -2.69
CA PHE A 70 3.84 -0.16 -3.29
C PHE A 70 3.75 -1.60 -2.76
N SER A 71 4.79 -2.07 -2.06
CA SER A 71 4.81 -3.39 -1.42
C SER A 71 5.12 -3.31 0.07
N GLY A 72 4.77 -4.37 0.80
CA GLY A 72 5.08 -4.48 2.23
C GLY A 72 6.59 -4.45 2.52
N GLN A 73 7.42 -4.98 1.62
CA GLN A 73 8.88 -4.98 1.75
C GLN A 73 9.44 -3.56 1.61
N GLU A 74 9.00 -2.82 0.58
CA GLU A 74 9.36 -1.42 0.40
C GLU A 74 8.90 -0.59 1.59
N PHE A 75 7.66 -0.78 2.06
CA PHE A 75 7.13 -0.08 3.22
C PHE A 75 7.98 -0.30 4.48
N SER A 76 8.36 -1.56 4.73
CA SER A 76 9.26 -1.91 5.83
C SER A 76 10.62 -1.23 5.70
N LYS A 77 11.19 -1.22 4.49
CA LYS A 77 12.49 -0.60 4.21
C LYS A 77 12.41 0.92 4.41
N ALA A 78 11.39 1.56 3.86
CA ALA A 78 11.17 3.00 4.00
C ALA A 78 11.04 3.41 5.47
N ILE A 79 10.31 2.67 6.30
CA ILE A 79 10.20 2.96 7.74
C ILE A 79 11.56 2.86 8.43
N ASN A 80 12.34 1.82 8.10
CA ASN A 80 13.64 1.61 8.72
C ASN A 80 14.65 2.69 8.33
N GLN A 81 14.58 3.20 7.09
CA GLN A 81 15.50 4.20 6.55
C GLN A 81 15.07 5.65 6.81
N SER A 82 13.79 5.89 7.09
CA SER A 82 13.30 7.25 7.32
C SER A 82 13.78 7.82 8.64
N GLU A 83 14.03 9.11 8.62
CA GLU A 83 14.37 9.94 9.77
C GLU A 83 13.11 10.43 10.49
N LYS A 84 13.30 11.07 11.66
CA LYS A 84 12.17 11.60 12.41
C LYS A 84 11.38 12.61 11.58
N ASN A 85 10.06 12.64 11.78
CA ASN A 85 9.14 13.62 11.19
C ASN A 85 8.96 13.52 9.66
N GLN A 86 9.49 12.49 9.01
CA GLN A 86 9.30 12.26 7.59
C GLN A 86 7.96 11.57 7.29
N CYS A 87 7.45 11.78 6.07
CA CYS A 87 6.26 11.12 5.57
C CYS A 87 6.60 9.92 4.69
N ILE A 88 5.91 8.82 4.93
CA ILE A 88 5.92 7.61 4.11
C ILE A 88 4.50 7.35 3.61
N ILE A 89 4.38 7.06 2.32
CA ILE A 89 3.11 6.70 1.68
C ILE A 89 3.18 5.24 1.27
N PHE A 90 2.33 4.41 1.88
CA PHE A 90 2.07 3.06 1.40
C PHE A 90 0.88 3.12 0.44
N ASP A 91 1.18 3.23 -0.85
CA ASP A 91 0.18 3.29 -1.90
C ASP A 91 -0.23 1.89 -2.34
N GLU A 92 -1.50 1.73 -2.71
CA GLU A 92 -2.08 0.45 -3.15
C GLU A 92 -1.88 -0.73 -2.19
N ALA A 93 -1.90 -0.48 -0.89
CA ALA A 93 -1.93 -1.55 0.09
C ALA A 93 -3.12 -2.49 -0.22
N PHE A 94 -2.82 -3.79 -0.30
CA PHE A 94 -3.73 -4.89 -0.64
C PHE A 94 -4.04 -5.13 -2.13
N ASN A 95 -3.63 -4.26 -3.05
CA ASN A 95 -3.70 -4.59 -4.48
C ASN A 95 -2.78 -5.79 -4.79
N GLY A 96 -3.22 -6.70 -5.65
CA GLY A 96 -2.47 -7.93 -5.99
C GLY A 96 -2.58 -9.08 -4.96
N LEU A 97 -3.20 -8.88 -3.80
CA LEU A 97 -3.37 -9.94 -2.80
C LEU A 97 -4.64 -10.76 -3.08
N ALA A 98 -4.58 -11.67 -4.05
CA ALA A 98 -5.70 -12.53 -4.45
C ALA A 98 -6.17 -13.54 -3.38
N SER A 99 -5.44 -13.70 -2.26
CA SER A 99 -5.78 -14.68 -1.22
C SER A 99 -5.92 -14.06 0.18
N ALA A 100 -6.87 -14.58 0.95
CA ALA A 100 -7.09 -14.21 2.35
C ALA A 100 -5.83 -14.38 3.22
N GLY A 101 -4.98 -15.36 2.91
CA GLY A 101 -3.70 -15.58 3.61
C GLY A 101 -2.71 -14.44 3.40
N ALA A 102 -2.60 -13.94 2.17
CA ALA A 102 -1.73 -12.83 1.84
C ALA A 102 -2.19 -11.53 2.54
N ILE A 103 -3.50 -11.25 2.54
CA ILE A 103 -4.12 -10.14 3.28
C ILE A 103 -3.82 -10.22 4.79
N SER A 104 -3.88 -11.42 5.38
CA SER A 104 -3.57 -11.64 6.79
C SER A 104 -2.10 -11.33 7.11
N SER A 105 -1.17 -11.77 6.25
CA SER A 105 0.26 -11.52 6.41
C SER A 105 0.60 -10.02 6.30
N LEU A 106 0.00 -9.33 5.32
CA LEU A 106 0.20 -7.89 5.15
C LEU A 106 -0.37 -7.10 6.33
N ASN A 107 -1.54 -7.49 6.83
CA ASN A 107 -2.12 -6.87 8.02
C ASN A 107 -1.19 -7.00 9.26
N LYS A 108 -0.62 -8.18 9.49
CA LYS A 108 0.35 -8.38 10.58
C LYS A 108 1.58 -7.48 10.41
N LEU A 109 2.09 -7.38 9.18
CA LEU A 109 3.21 -6.50 8.85
C LEU A 109 2.87 -5.03 9.14
N ILE A 110 1.72 -4.54 8.66
CA ILE A 110 1.26 -3.17 8.90
C ILE A 110 1.16 -2.91 10.40
N VAL A 111 0.52 -3.79 11.17
CA VAL A 111 0.37 -3.62 12.63
C VAL A 111 1.74 -3.50 13.30
N ARG A 112 2.65 -4.43 13.02
CA ARG A 112 4.02 -4.41 13.57
C ARG A 112 4.74 -3.12 13.21
N LYS A 113 4.70 -2.74 11.93
CA LYS A 113 5.40 -1.55 11.42
C LYS A 113 4.83 -0.27 12.00
N LEU A 114 3.50 -0.18 12.15
CA LEU A 114 2.87 0.97 12.80
C LEU A 114 3.23 1.09 14.29
N MET A 115 3.60 0.00 14.98
CA MET A 115 4.14 0.07 16.34
C MET A 115 5.59 0.61 16.33
N GLU A 116 6.42 0.17 15.39
CA GLU A 116 7.80 0.63 15.21
C GLU A 116 7.85 2.14 14.84
N CYS A 117 6.97 2.62 13.95
CA CYS A 117 6.91 4.02 13.52
C CYS A 117 6.70 5.01 14.68
N ARG A 118 6.13 4.56 15.81
CA ARG A 118 5.89 5.42 16.97
C ARG A 118 7.16 5.99 17.55
N GLN A 119 8.25 5.22 17.54
CA GLN A 119 9.54 5.67 18.08
C GLN A 119 10.21 6.73 17.20
N LYS A 120 9.79 6.83 15.93
CA LYS A 120 10.37 7.72 14.92
C LYS A 120 9.50 8.95 14.62
N ASN A 121 8.33 9.13 15.24
CA ASN A 121 7.42 10.25 14.96
C ASN A 121 7.15 10.44 13.46
N LEU A 122 6.85 9.35 12.75
CA LEU A 122 6.62 9.40 11.31
C LEU A 122 5.17 9.83 11.00
N PHE A 123 5.01 10.48 9.84
CA PHE A 123 3.73 10.54 9.15
C PHE A 123 3.60 9.32 8.24
N ILE A 124 2.54 8.55 8.41
CA ILE A 124 2.26 7.38 7.58
C ILE A 124 0.92 7.58 6.90
N ILE A 125 0.88 7.44 5.58
CA ILE A 125 -0.35 7.43 4.80
C ILE A 125 -0.50 6.03 4.20
N ILE A 126 -1.60 5.36 4.52
CA ILE A 126 -1.93 4.04 3.95
C ILE A 126 -3.08 4.23 2.98
N ILE A 127 -2.86 3.90 1.72
CA ILE A 127 -3.87 3.98 0.67
C ILE A 127 -4.27 2.57 0.31
N LEU A 128 -5.57 2.29 0.32
CA LEU A 128 -6.11 0.97 -0.02
C LEU A 128 -7.48 1.09 -0.71
N PRO A 129 -8.03 0.01 -1.27
CA PRO A 129 -9.38 0.05 -1.85
C PRO A 129 -10.46 0.36 -0.80
N THR A 130 -10.39 -0.25 0.38
CA THR A 130 -11.44 -0.12 1.41
C THR A 130 -10.91 -0.30 2.82
N ILE A 131 -11.21 0.62 3.75
CA ILE A 131 -10.75 0.52 5.15
C ILE A 131 -11.15 -0.80 5.84
N PHE A 132 -12.18 -1.48 5.36
CA PHE A 132 -12.72 -2.69 5.98
C PHE A 132 -11.78 -3.91 5.91
N GLU A 133 -10.81 -3.90 5.01
CA GLU A 133 -9.78 -4.95 4.87
C GLU A 133 -8.65 -4.82 5.92
N LEU A 134 -8.48 -3.63 6.49
CA LEU A 134 -7.50 -3.42 7.55
C LEU A 134 -7.96 -4.09 8.84
N GLN A 135 -7.00 -4.60 9.61
CA GLN A 135 -7.24 -5.05 10.98
C GLN A 135 -7.67 -3.89 11.89
N LYS A 136 -8.49 -4.21 12.90
CA LYS A 136 -9.09 -3.26 13.85
C LYS A 136 -8.06 -2.33 14.50
N TYR A 137 -6.85 -2.84 14.79
CA TYR A 137 -5.75 -2.06 15.32
C TYR A 137 -5.33 -0.91 14.39
N ALA A 138 -4.97 -1.21 13.14
CA ALA A 138 -4.59 -0.21 12.16
C ALA A 138 -5.76 0.74 11.82
N ALA A 139 -6.94 0.18 11.58
CA ALA A 139 -8.12 0.91 11.12
C ALA A 139 -8.73 1.84 12.17
N ILE A 140 -8.82 1.42 13.43
CA ILE A 140 -9.50 2.21 14.48
C ILE A 140 -8.51 2.91 15.38
N PHE A 141 -7.62 2.13 16.01
CA PHE A 141 -6.85 2.59 17.15
C PHE A 141 -5.65 3.44 16.74
N ARG A 142 -4.99 3.04 15.65
CA ARG A 142 -3.73 3.63 15.23
C ARG A 142 -3.90 4.84 14.31
N SER A 143 -4.75 4.72 13.29
CA SER A 143 -5.06 5.84 12.39
C SER A 143 -5.86 6.95 13.05
N LYS A 144 -5.67 8.20 12.61
CA LYS A 144 -6.33 9.39 13.18
C LYS A 144 -7.51 9.87 12.36
N ALA A 145 -7.40 9.77 11.04
CA ALA A 145 -8.48 10.08 10.12
C ALA A 145 -8.49 9.09 8.95
N LEU A 146 -9.67 8.95 8.36
CA LEU A 146 -9.87 8.30 7.08
C LEU A 146 -10.33 9.36 6.06
N PHE A 147 -9.69 9.37 4.91
CA PHE A 147 -10.06 10.14 3.73
C PHE A 147 -10.70 9.19 2.73
N HIS A 148 -12.03 9.21 2.66
CA HIS A 148 -12.79 8.38 1.73
C HIS A 148 -12.98 9.12 0.41
N VAL A 149 -12.28 8.68 -0.63
CA VAL A 149 -12.28 9.26 -1.97
C VAL A 149 -13.36 8.61 -2.80
N TYR A 150 -14.11 9.41 -3.56
CA TYR A 150 -15.18 8.92 -4.40
C TYR A 150 -15.31 9.75 -5.68
N ALA A 151 -15.87 9.13 -6.72
CA ALA A 151 -16.35 9.83 -7.90
C ALA A 151 -17.85 10.11 -7.75
N THR A 152 -18.34 11.20 -8.34
CA THR A 152 -19.78 11.44 -8.42
C THR A 152 -20.44 10.40 -9.34
N SER A 153 -21.77 10.28 -9.29
CA SER A 153 -22.53 9.43 -10.22
C SER A 153 -22.33 9.79 -11.70
N GLN A 154 -21.85 11.00 -11.97
CA GLN A 154 -21.50 11.49 -13.31
C GLN A 154 -20.04 11.18 -13.70
N GLY A 155 -19.32 10.40 -12.89
CA GLY A 155 -17.92 10.05 -13.12
C GLY A 155 -16.92 11.15 -12.77
N VAL A 156 -17.34 12.24 -12.14
CA VAL A 156 -16.44 13.35 -11.77
C VAL A 156 -15.60 12.95 -10.57
N ARG A 157 -14.29 12.83 -10.78
CA ARG A 157 -13.30 12.49 -9.76
C ARG A 157 -12.86 13.71 -8.95
N GLY A 158 -12.05 13.48 -7.92
CA GLY A 158 -11.47 14.56 -7.12
C GLY A 158 -12.31 14.98 -5.90
N TYR A 159 -13.18 14.10 -5.40
CA TYR A 159 -13.97 14.34 -4.18
C TYR A 159 -13.57 13.39 -3.07
N TYR A 160 -13.65 13.86 -1.84
CA TYR A 160 -13.44 13.03 -0.67
C TYR A 160 -14.22 13.52 0.55
N ARG A 161 -14.41 12.61 1.51
CA ARG A 161 -14.98 12.87 2.83
C ARG A 161 -13.97 12.51 3.90
N VAL A 162 -13.97 13.26 5.01
CA VAL A 162 -13.05 13.01 6.13
C VAL A 162 -13.80 12.48 7.33
N TYR A 163 -13.48 11.24 7.70
CA TYR A 163 -13.92 10.63 8.93
C TYR A 163 -12.84 10.85 9.99
N ASN A 164 -13.14 11.69 10.98
CA ASN A 164 -12.30 11.80 12.17
C ASN A 164 -12.29 10.49 12.98
N LYS A 165 -11.44 10.41 14.00
CA LYS A 165 -11.27 9.19 14.82
C LYS A 165 -12.59 8.56 15.28
N SER A 166 -13.53 9.35 15.78
CA SER A 166 -14.82 8.86 16.30
C SER A 166 -15.74 8.36 15.18
N LYS A 167 -15.91 9.15 14.11
CA LYS A 167 -16.77 8.78 12.98
C LYS A 167 -16.20 7.58 12.21
N LYS A 168 -14.88 7.52 12.05
CA LYS A 168 -14.18 6.39 11.45
C LYS A 168 -14.32 5.11 12.28
N LYS A 169 -14.22 5.20 13.62
CA LYS A 169 -14.49 4.06 14.50
C LYS A 169 -15.90 3.53 14.28
N LEU A 170 -16.88 4.41 14.23
CA LEU A 170 -18.28 4.06 14.02
C LEU A 170 -18.50 3.44 12.63
N LEU A 171 -17.94 4.05 11.59
CA LEU A 171 -17.91 3.54 10.22
C LEU A 171 -17.38 2.11 10.19
N TYR A 172 -16.19 1.88 10.75
CA TYR A 172 -15.56 0.58 10.73
C TYR A 172 -16.39 -0.48 11.46
N LEU A 173 -16.92 -0.18 12.64
CA LEU A 173 -17.66 -1.16 13.43
C LEU A 173 -18.99 -1.56 12.77
N GLN A 174 -19.69 -0.61 12.13
CA GLN A 174 -20.99 -0.89 11.52
C GLN A 174 -20.89 -1.30 10.05
N GLY A 175 -19.95 -0.71 9.32
CA GLY A 175 -19.77 -0.94 7.89
C GLY A 175 -19.04 -2.24 7.56
N LYS A 176 -18.13 -2.73 8.43
CA LYS A 176 -17.22 -3.83 8.08
C LYS A 176 -17.92 -5.12 7.62
N LYS A 177 -19.06 -5.48 8.20
CA LYS A 177 -19.75 -6.73 7.84
C LYS A 177 -20.28 -6.70 6.40
N LEU A 178 -20.74 -5.55 5.94
CA LEU A 178 -21.39 -5.37 4.63
C LEU A 178 -20.58 -4.48 3.68
N TYR A 179 -19.35 -4.12 4.07
CA TYR A 179 -18.50 -3.16 3.38
C TYR A 179 -19.22 -1.83 3.09
N SER A 180 -20.10 -1.40 4.00
CA SER A 180 -20.99 -0.27 3.78
C SER A 180 -20.42 1.04 4.34
N TYR A 181 -20.48 2.09 3.52
CA TYR A 181 -20.17 3.47 3.92
C TYR A 181 -21.42 4.29 4.28
N SER A 182 -22.59 3.64 4.41
CA SER A 182 -23.87 4.34 4.65
C SER A 182 -23.93 5.06 6.00
N TYR A 183 -23.19 4.57 7.01
CA TYR A 183 -23.19 5.16 8.34
C TYR A 183 -21.79 5.15 9.00
N PRO A 184 -21.38 6.25 9.67
CA PRO A 184 -22.10 7.52 9.79
C PRO A 184 -22.04 8.31 8.48
N TYR A 185 -23.18 8.88 8.08
CA TYR A 185 -23.23 9.75 6.91
C TYR A 185 -22.49 11.06 7.15
N LEU A 186 -21.72 11.49 6.15
CA LEU A 186 -21.01 12.78 6.16
C LEU A 186 -21.61 13.71 5.11
N LYS A 187 -22.19 14.83 5.57
CA LYS A 187 -22.76 15.85 4.68
C LYS A 187 -21.68 16.58 3.88
N ASN A 188 -20.58 16.93 4.52
CA ASN A 188 -19.54 17.75 3.90
C ASN A 188 -18.56 16.88 3.11
N SER A 189 -18.29 17.30 1.88
CA SER A 189 -17.22 16.79 1.04
C SER A 189 -16.21 17.89 0.75
N SER A 190 -15.00 17.47 0.40
CA SER A 190 -13.92 18.35 -0.04
C SER A 190 -13.43 17.91 -1.41
N ARG A 191 -12.77 18.82 -2.12
CA ARG A 191 -12.19 18.55 -3.43
C ARG A 191 -10.67 18.49 -3.36
N PHE A 192 -10.08 17.78 -4.30
CA PHE A 192 -8.67 17.88 -4.66
C PHE A 192 -8.54 17.96 -6.17
N TYR A 193 -7.41 18.46 -6.64
CA TYR A 193 -7.16 18.73 -8.05
C TYR A 193 -5.95 17.95 -8.54
N GLY A 194 -5.85 17.79 -9.88
CA GLY A 194 -4.78 17.12 -10.64
C GLY A 194 -3.40 17.75 -10.53
N ILE A 195 -2.96 18.15 -9.33
CA ILE A 195 -1.69 18.81 -9.06
C ILE A 195 -0.78 17.80 -8.35
N TYR A 196 0.22 17.29 -9.07
CA TYR A 196 1.22 16.38 -8.51
C TYR A 196 2.34 17.19 -7.84
N PRO A 197 2.62 16.99 -6.54
CA PRO A 197 3.69 17.69 -5.84
C PRO A 197 5.09 17.10 -6.09
N ILE A 198 5.15 16.02 -6.86
CA ILE A 198 6.35 15.25 -7.21
C ILE A 198 6.32 14.95 -8.71
N ASP A 199 7.40 14.40 -9.25
CA ASP A 199 7.43 13.95 -10.64
C ASP A 199 6.40 12.83 -10.89
N GLU A 200 5.38 13.15 -11.69
CA GLU A 200 4.29 12.23 -12.03
C GLU A 200 4.77 11.04 -12.87
N GLN A 201 5.72 11.26 -13.77
CA GLN A 201 6.23 10.22 -14.67
C GLN A 201 7.04 9.21 -13.88
N GLU A 202 7.93 9.68 -12.99
CA GLU A 202 8.74 8.83 -12.12
C GLU A 202 7.86 8.01 -11.17
N TYR A 203 6.86 8.64 -10.55
CA TYR A 203 5.89 7.94 -9.69
C TYR A 203 5.13 6.84 -10.46
N ARG A 204 4.62 7.15 -11.65
CA ARG A 204 3.89 6.17 -12.49
C ARG A 204 4.79 5.03 -12.94
N ALA A 205 6.04 5.32 -13.31
CA ALA A 205 7.02 4.32 -13.71
C ALA A 205 7.36 3.37 -12.55
N LYS A 206 7.61 3.91 -11.35
CA LYS A 206 7.85 3.09 -10.14
C LYS A 206 6.67 2.21 -9.82
N LYS A 207 5.46 2.75 -9.89
CA LYS A 207 4.21 2.01 -9.66
C LYS A 207 4.04 0.85 -10.63
N LEU A 208 4.22 1.09 -11.93
CA LEU A 208 4.12 0.06 -12.95
C LEU A 208 5.15 -1.05 -12.76
N LYS A 209 6.38 -0.68 -12.40
CA LYS A 209 7.46 -1.63 -12.12
C LYS A 209 7.11 -2.54 -10.94
N SER A 210 6.57 -1.98 -9.86
CA SER A 210 6.17 -2.78 -8.69
C SER A 210 5.11 -3.82 -9.04
N LEU A 211 4.12 -3.47 -9.86
CA LEU A 211 3.08 -4.42 -10.31
C LEU A 211 3.69 -5.57 -11.15
N GLN A 212 4.62 -5.24 -12.05
CA GLN A 212 5.31 -6.26 -12.87
C GLN A 212 6.19 -7.19 -12.02
N ASP A 213 6.88 -6.65 -11.02
CA ASP A 213 7.71 -7.42 -10.10
C ASP A 213 6.86 -8.37 -9.23
N GLU A 214 5.67 -7.94 -8.81
CA GLU A 214 4.73 -8.80 -8.07
C GLU A 214 4.18 -9.95 -8.91
N ASP A 215 3.72 -9.66 -10.13
CA ASP A 215 3.24 -10.68 -11.08
C ASP A 215 4.33 -11.72 -11.37
N LYS A 216 5.58 -11.25 -11.56
CA LYS A 216 6.73 -12.13 -11.79
C LYS A 216 7.00 -13.02 -10.57
N GLN A 217 7.02 -12.45 -9.36
CA GLN A 217 7.23 -13.21 -8.14
C GLN A 217 6.13 -14.26 -7.89
N GLU A 218 4.88 -13.95 -8.21
CA GLU A 218 3.78 -14.91 -8.07
C GLU A 218 3.92 -16.09 -9.04
N ARG A 219 4.25 -15.81 -10.31
CA ARG A 219 4.53 -16.84 -11.32
C ARG A 219 5.70 -17.74 -10.90
N GLU A 220 6.81 -17.14 -10.48
CA GLU A 220 7.98 -17.89 -10.03
C GLU A 220 7.66 -18.80 -8.83
N LYS A 221 6.85 -18.34 -7.87
CA LYS A 221 6.41 -19.17 -6.74
C LYS A 221 5.56 -20.36 -7.18
N LYS A 222 4.63 -20.16 -8.11
CA LYS A 222 3.79 -21.23 -8.67
C LYS A 222 4.65 -22.26 -9.43
N ASP A 223 5.59 -21.79 -10.25
CA ASP A 223 6.49 -22.67 -11.01
C ASP A 223 7.39 -23.50 -10.09
N VAL A 224 7.93 -22.89 -9.03
CA VAL A 224 8.72 -23.60 -8.02
C VAL A 224 7.87 -24.67 -7.33
N LEU A 225 6.63 -24.36 -6.97
CA LEU A 225 5.72 -25.30 -6.31
C LEU A 225 5.36 -26.46 -7.24
N ILE A 226 4.92 -26.19 -8.46
CA ILE A 226 4.51 -27.23 -9.43
C ILE A 226 5.69 -28.14 -9.73
N VAL A 227 6.84 -27.57 -10.13
CA VAL A 227 8.03 -28.36 -10.48
C VAL A 227 8.55 -29.11 -9.27
N GLY A 228 8.57 -28.50 -8.08
CA GLY A 228 9.01 -29.16 -6.85
C GLY A 228 8.11 -30.33 -6.45
N VAL A 229 6.78 -30.16 -6.50
CA VAL A 229 5.82 -31.23 -6.18
C VAL A 229 5.91 -32.36 -7.19
N PHE A 230 5.89 -32.05 -8.49
CA PHE A 230 5.96 -33.07 -9.55
C PHE A 230 7.27 -33.87 -9.44
N SER A 231 8.40 -33.18 -9.27
CA SER A 231 9.71 -33.81 -9.13
C SER A 231 9.81 -34.68 -7.87
N LYS A 232 9.14 -34.29 -6.78
CA LYS A 232 9.02 -35.08 -5.55
C LYS A 232 8.20 -36.36 -5.78
N ILE A 233 7.04 -36.27 -6.42
CA ILE A 233 6.21 -37.43 -6.77
C ILE A 233 6.99 -38.41 -7.66
N LEU A 234 7.64 -37.90 -8.70
CA LEU A 234 8.47 -38.70 -9.61
C LEU A 234 9.60 -39.43 -8.88
N LYS A 235 10.20 -38.78 -7.88
CA LYS A 235 11.25 -39.39 -7.05
C LYS A 235 10.69 -40.44 -6.08
N GLU A 236 9.58 -40.16 -5.41
CA GLU A 236 9.04 -41.01 -4.33
C GLU A 236 8.28 -42.23 -4.86
N GLN A 237 7.39 -42.01 -5.82
CA GLN A 237 6.50 -43.04 -6.38
C GLN A 237 7.15 -43.81 -7.53
N PHE A 238 7.86 -43.12 -8.41
CA PHE A 238 8.46 -43.73 -9.61
C PHE A 238 9.96 -44.00 -9.48
N LYS A 239 10.54 -43.74 -8.29
CA LYS A 239 11.98 -43.90 -7.98
C LYS A 239 12.90 -43.22 -9.00
N MET A 240 12.40 -42.16 -9.65
CA MET A 240 13.14 -41.48 -10.71
C MET A 240 14.11 -40.46 -10.12
N THR A 241 15.40 -40.63 -10.40
CA THR A 241 16.44 -39.70 -9.94
C THR A 241 16.30 -38.35 -10.64
N PHE A 242 16.80 -37.28 -10.01
CA PHE A 242 16.80 -35.95 -10.62
C PHE A 242 17.60 -35.88 -11.93
N ARG A 243 18.64 -36.73 -12.07
CA ARG A 243 19.39 -36.87 -13.32
C ARG A 243 18.50 -37.39 -14.45
N LYS A 244 17.70 -38.43 -14.17
CA LYS A 244 16.78 -39.00 -15.15
C LYS A 244 15.63 -38.04 -15.50
N GLN A 245 15.17 -37.25 -14.51
CA GLN A 245 14.22 -36.16 -14.73
C GLN A 245 14.79 -35.09 -15.67
N GLU A 246 16.03 -34.64 -15.42
CA GLU A 246 16.74 -33.68 -16.29
C GLU A 246 16.88 -34.20 -17.73
N GLU A 247 17.26 -35.46 -17.93
CA GLU A 247 17.38 -36.07 -19.25
C GLU A 247 16.04 -36.04 -20.03
N ILE A 248 14.92 -36.35 -19.37
CA ILE A 248 13.58 -36.30 -19.98
C ILE A 248 13.15 -34.86 -20.29
N LEU A 249 13.47 -33.91 -19.43
CA LEU A 249 13.15 -32.50 -19.69
C LEU A 249 13.94 -31.96 -20.88
N LYS A 250 15.21 -32.37 -21.04
CA LYS A 250 16.03 -32.01 -22.20
C LYS A 250 15.47 -32.55 -23.52
N THR A 251 14.88 -33.75 -23.55
CA THR A 251 14.25 -34.27 -24.78
C THR A 251 13.02 -33.46 -25.22
N HIS A 252 12.43 -32.68 -24.31
CA HIS A 252 11.30 -31.79 -24.59
C HIS A 252 11.71 -30.31 -24.69
N ASN A 253 13.01 -30.01 -24.88
CA ASN A 253 13.55 -28.64 -24.93
C ASN A 253 13.30 -27.80 -23.66
N ILE A 254 13.14 -28.45 -22.50
CA ILE A 254 13.00 -27.76 -21.21
C ILE A 254 14.37 -27.73 -20.53
N LEU A 255 14.96 -26.53 -20.46
CA LEU A 255 16.27 -26.29 -19.86
C LEU A 255 16.18 -26.17 -18.33
N LEU A 256 16.08 -27.32 -17.66
CA LEU A 256 16.07 -27.43 -16.20
C LEU A 256 17.10 -28.45 -15.74
N ASP A 257 18.17 -27.98 -15.11
CA ASP A 257 19.22 -28.87 -14.58
C ASP A 257 18.79 -29.55 -13.27
N ARG A 258 19.44 -30.68 -12.95
CA ARG A 258 19.19 -31.45 -11.72
C ARG A 258 19.34 -30.65 -10.42
N THR A 259 20.23 -29.65 -10.39
CA THR A 259 20.49 -28.83 -9.20
C THR A 259 19.33 -27.88 -8.93
N ASN A 260 18.78 -27.29 -10.00
CA ASN A 260 17.59 -26.46 -9.98
C ASN A 260 16.36 -27.28 -9.59
N ILE A 261 16.22 -28.51 -10.10
CA ILE A 261 15.16 -29.44 -9.70
C ILE A 261 15.25 -29.75 -8.20
N ALA A 262 16.42 -30.17 -7.72
CA ALA A 262 16.64 -30.49 -6.31
C ALA A 262 16.32 -29.30 -5.39
N ARG A 263 16.84 -28.11 -5.71
CA ARG A 263 16.57 -26.88 -4.95
C ARG A 263 15.07 -26.55 -4.88
N ARG A 264 14.31 -26.81 -5.94
CA ARG A 264 12.84 -26.59 -5.96
C ARG A 264 12.12 -27.62 -5.08
N VAL A 265 12.54 -28.88 -5.09
CA VAL A 265 12.01 -29.93 -4.20
C VAL A 265 12.26 -29.57 -2.72
N ASP A 266 13.47 -29.12 -2.38
CA ASP A 266 13.82 -28.74 -1.00
C ASP A 266 12.95 -27.57 -0.47
N LYS A 267 12.62 -26.62 -1.36
CA LYS A 267 11.70 -25.50 -1.04
C LYS A 267 10.26 -25.95 -0.78
N VAL A 268 9.81 -27.06 -1.36
CA VAL A 268 8.48 -27.63 -1.11
C VAL A 268 8.43 -28.40 0.21
N GLY A 269 9.55 -29.00 0.64
CA GLY A 269 9.65 -29.74 1.90
C GLY A 269 9.81 -28.88 3.16
N THR A 270 9.95 -27.56 3.02
CA THR A 270 10.27 -26.62 4.13
C THR A 270 9.13 -25.64 4.46
N SER A 271 7.94 -25.82 3.90
CA SER A 271 6.74 -25.11 4.37
C SER A 271 6.15 -25.81 5.61
N PRO A 272 5.95 -25.11 6.74
CA PRO A 272 5.20 -25.63 7.88
C PRO A 272 3.73 -25.89 7.54
#